data_AF-A0A7X3D3Y5-F1
#
_entry.id   AF-A0A7X3D3Y5-F1
#
_cell.length_a   1.000
_cell.length_b   1.000
_cell.length_c   1.000
_cell.angle_alpha   90.00
_cell.angle_beta   90.00
_cell.angle_gamma   90.00
#
_symmetry.space_group_name_H-M   'P 1'
#
loop_
_entity.id
_entity.type
_entity.pdbx_description
1 polymer ?
#
loop_
_entity_poly.entity_id
_entity_poly.type
_entity_poly.pdbx_seq_one_letter_code
_entity_poly.pdbx_strand_id
1 'polypeptide(L)'
;PRAALLLEDKEGTNAAFVKYINRSGGSGLSIHNIPILRLSEIYLIAAEACANGAPGGDTQALVYLNTLIAKRTTDFDTYKATETGEALKARIAEERRRELALEGHAVYDYIRTGKNINRPESDHVNTGVNVNNLNIEATSSKTIYPIPASEIEASKMEQTKGY
;
A
#
# COMPACT_ATOMS: atom_id res chain seq x y z
N PRO A 1 7.70 15.33 -9.06
CA PRO A 1 6.34 14.90 -8.68
C PRO A 1 6.16 13.39 -8.91
N ARG A 2 5.44 12.69 -8.02
CA ARG A 2 5.07 11.26 -8.20
C ARG A 2 4.24 10.97 -9.48
N ALA A 3 3.94 12.03 -10.24
CA ALA A 3 3.37 12.05 -11.58
C ALA A 3 4.27 11.45 -12.69
N ALA A 4 5.40 10.82 -12.36
CA ALA A 4 6.29 10.18 -13.35
C ALA A 4 6.16 8.64 -13.41
N LEU A 5 5.17 8.04 -12.74
CA LEU A 5 4.97 6.58 -12.73
C LEU A 5 4.32 6.01 -14.00
N LEU A 6 4.06 6.87 -14.99
CA LEU A 6 3.68 6.49 -16.36
C LEU A 6 4.49 7.37 -17.34
N LEU A 7 5.27 6.73 -18.22
CA LEU A 7 5.77 7.33 -19.46
C LEU A 7 5.06 6.63 -20.62
N GLU A 8 4.59 7.42 -21.58
CA GLU A 8 4.03 6.94 -22.85
C GLU A 8 5.09 6.16 -23.65
N ASP A 9 4.69 5.13 -24.40
CA ASP A 9 5.58 4.47 -25.35
C ASP A 9 5.81 5.32 -26.62
N LYS A 10 6.63 4.82 -27.56
CA LYS A 10 6.99 5.51 -28.82
C LYS A 10 5.82 5.73 -29.80
N GLU A 11 4.62 5.20 -29.51
CA GLU A 11 3.36 5.46 -30.25
C GLU A 11 2.34 6.26 -29.40
N GLY A 12 2.66 6.60 -28.15
CA GLY A 12 1.71 7.21 -27.20
C GLY A 12 0.80 6.22 -26.46
N THR A 13 1.02 4.91 -26.57
CA THR A 13 -0.04 3.89 -26.43
C THR A 13 0.13 2.93 -25.24
N ASN A 14 1.34 2.53 -24.82
CA ASN A 14 1.56 1.64 -23.67
C ASN A 14 2.36 2.28 -22.55
N ALA A 15 1.85 2.12 -21.32
CA ALA A 15 2.52 2.54 -20.11
C ALA A 15 2.82 1.31 -19.23
N ALA A 16 4.10 1.02 -18.98
CA ALA A 16 4.50 -0.02 -18.02
C ALA A 16 4.87 0.64 -16.68
N PHE A 17 4.22 0.20 -15.60
CA PHE A 17 4.53 0.63 -14.25
C PHE A 17 5.86 0.00 -13.78
N VAL A 18 6.97 0.72 -13.95
CA VAL A 18 8.28 0.30 -13.44
C VAL A 18 8.60 1.11 -12.19
N LYS A 19 8.36 0.51 -11.02
CA LYS A 19 8.67 1.15 -9.73
C LYS A 19 10.17 1.20 -9.42
N TYR A 20 10.90 0.15 -9.79
CA TYR A 20 12.34 0.05 -9.62
C TYR A 20 13.01 -0.06 -10.99
N ILE A 21 13.71 0.99 -11.39
CA ILE A 21 14.45 1.00 -12.65
C ILE A 21 15.73 0.17 -12.48
N ASN A 22 16.12 -0.53 -13.54
CA ASN A 22 17.30 -1.37 -13.55
C ASN A 22 18.59 -0.53 -13.52
N ARG A 23 19.72 -1.17 -13.15
CA ARG A 23 21.04 -0.58 -13.40
C ARG A 23 21.21 -0.43 -14.92
N SER A 24 21.84 0.67 -15.36
CA SER A 24 22.17 0.89 -16.77
C SER A 24 22.85 -0.35 -17.38
N GLY A 25 22.32 -0.84 -18.51
CA GLY A 25 22.81 -2.02 -19.23
C GLY A 25 22.18 -3.37 -18.82
N GLY A 26 21.34 -3.42 -17.80
CA GLY A 26 20.62 -4.63 -17.38
C GLY A 26 19.32 -4.83 -18.18
N SER A 27 19.24 -5.89 -18.99
CA SER A 27 17.98 -6.31 -19.63
C SER A 27 17.26 -7.33 -18.75
N GLY A 28 15.98 -7.10 -18.46
CA GLY A 28 15.07 -8.06 -17.80
C GLY A 28 14.60 -7.66 -16.40
N LEU A 29 13.38 -8.08 -16.04
CA LEU A 29 12.78 -7.90 -14.72
C LEU A 29 13.39 -8.83 -13.64
N SER A 30 14.19 -9.82 -14.05
CA SER A 30 14.76 -10.86 -13.19
C SER A 30 15.98 -10.44 -12.36
N ILE A 31 16.45 -9.19 -12.51
CA ILE A 31 17.65 -8.68 -11.83
C ILE A 31 17.35 -7.59 -10.79
N HIS A 32 16.08 -7.36 -10.46
CA HIS A 32 15.69 -6.43 -9.40
C HIS A 32 15.74 -7.10 -8.02
N ASN A 33 16.30 -6.39 -7.04
CA ASN A 33 16.13 -6.77 -5.64
C ASN A 33 14.68 -6.54 -5.22
N ILE A 34 14.11 -7.50 -4.49
CA ILE A 34 12.80 -7.34 -3.87
C ILE A 34 13.00 -6.54 -2.58
N PRO A 35 12.44 -5.33 -2.46
CA PRO A 35 12.52 -4.57 -1.22
C PRO A 35 11.66 -5.27 -0.16
N ILE A 36 12.27 -5.66 0.94
CA ILE A 36 11.57 -6.22 2.11
C ILE A 36 11.18 -5.12 3.10
N LEU A 37 12.06 -4.12 3.26
CA LEU A 37 11.89 -2.98 4.16
C LEU A 37 12.71 -1.81 3.64
N ARG A 38 12.21 -0.59 3.81
CA ARG A 38 12.94 0.64 3.46
C ARG A 38 12.63 1.80 4.39
N LEU A 39 13.53 2.78 4.43
CA LEU A 39 13.46 3.91 5.35
C LEU A 39 12.14 4.71 5.27
N SER A 40 11.60 4.89 4.07
CA SER A 40 10.29 5.53 3.87
C SER A 40 9.13 4.80 4.53
N GLU A 41 9.16 3.47 4.59
CA GLU A 41 8.16 2.70 5.33
C GLU A 41 8.29 2.99 6.83
N ILE A 42 9.52 3.05 7.36
CA ILE A 42 9.77 3.40 8.76
C ILE A 42 9.22 4.80 9.09
N TYR A 43 9.41 5.79 8.22
CA TYR A 43 8.80 7.12 8.41
C TYR A 43 7.27 7.05 8.45
N LEU A 44 6.65 6.24 7.59
CA LEU A 44 5.20 6.10 7.54
C LEU A 44 4.64 5.31 8.74
N ILE A 45 5.36 4.29 9.22
CA ILE A 45 5.03 3.57 10.45
C ILE A 45 5.12 4.51 11.65
N ALA A 46 6.18 5.31 11.75
CA ALA A 46 6.36 6.28 12.82
C ALA A 46 5.28 7.37 12.78
N ALA A 47 4.95 7.89 11.60
CA ALA A 47 3.86 8.85 11.42
C ALA A 47 2.52 8.27 11.88
N GLU A 48 2.20 7.05 11.45
CA GLU A 48 0.96 6.36 11.82
C GLU A 48 0.89 6.06 13.32
N ALA A 49 1.99 5.63 13.93
CA ALA A 49 2.05 5.36 15.37
C ALA A 49 1.79 6.63 16.19
N CYS A 50 2.43 7.75 15.86
CA CYS A 50 2.20 9.05 16.52
C CYS A 50 0.75 9.52 16.36
N ALA A 51 0.17 9.40 15.16
CA ALA A 51 -1.25 9.73 14.93
C ALA A 51 -2.23 8.81 15.69
N ASN A 52 -1.79 7.62 16.11
CA ASN A 52 -2.56 6.67 16.93
C ASN A 52 -2.21 6.72 18.43
N GLY A 53 -1.54 7.78 18.89
CA GLY A 53 -1.33 8.04 20.32
C GLY A 53 0.07 7.70 20.85
N ALA A 54 1.03 7.35 19.99
CA ALA A 54 2.43 7.34 20.40
C ALA A 54 2.91 8.76 20.77
N PRO A 55 4.00 8.90 21.56
CA PRO A 55 4.49 10.20 22.01
C PRO A 55 4.68 11.22 20.88
N GLY A 56 4.33 12.47 21.16
CA GLY A 56 4.39 13.58 20.20
C GLY A 56 3.13 13.78 19.34
N GLY A 57 2.21 12.80 19.31
CA GLY A 57 0.90 12.93 18.68
C GLY A 57 0.96 13.42 17.23
N ASP A 58 -0.06 14.16 16.81
CA ASP A 58 -0.17 14.68 15.45
C ASP A 58 1.02 15.56 15.05
N THR A 59 1.57 16.36 15.98
CA THR A 59 2.74 17.21 15.70
C THR A 59 3.93 16.39 15.22
N GLN A 60 4.25 15.28 15.92
CA GLN A 60 5.35 14.42 15.54
C GLN A 60 5.02 13.57 14.30
N ALA A 61 3.75 13.17 14.15
CA ALA A 61 3.30 12.47 12.94
C ALA A 61 3.50 13.32 11.68
N LEU A 62 3.16 14.61 11.74
CA LEU A 62 3.38 15.55 10.65
C LEU A 62 4.87 15.72 10.32
N VAL A 63 5.76 15.72 11.32
CA VAL A 63 7.21 15.78 11.08
C VAL A 63 7.67 14.58 10.24
N TYR A 64 7.27 13.36 10.61
CA TYR A 64 7.66 12.15 9.87
C TYR A 64 7.06 12.11 8.46
N LEU A 65 5.76 12.42 8.34
CA LEU A 65 5.07 12.43 7.05
C LEU A 65 5.65 13.49 6.10
N ASN A 66 5.85 14.72 6.58
CA ASN A 66 6.36 15.81 5.74
C ASN A 66 7.85 15.63 5.40
N THR A 67 8.63 14.95 6.24
CA THR A 67 10.01 14.54 5.89
C THR A 67 10.01 13.67 4.63
N LEU A 68 9.06 12.75 4.50
CA LEU A 68 8.90 11.93 3.31
C LEU A 68 8.40 12.75 2.12
N ILE A 69 7.34 13.55 2.30
CA ILE A 69 6.73 14.35 1.23
C ILE A 69 7.75 15.31 0.60
N ALA A 70 8.56 15.99 1.42
CA ALA A 70 9.62 16.89 0.96
C ALA A 70 10.65 16.21 0.04
N LYS A 71 10.81 14.88 0.11
CA LYS A 71 11.71 14.10 -0.77
C LYS A 71 11.03 13.61 -2.06
N ARG A 72 9.77 13.96 -2.29
CA ARG A 72 8.91 13.37 -3.33
C ARG A 72 8.22 14.40 -4.21
N THR A 73 8.29 15.67 -3.83
CA THR A 73 7.81 16.79 -4.61
C THR A 73 8.80 17.95 -4.58
N THR A 74 8.80 18.74 -5.64
CA THR A 74 9.47 20.05 -5.72
C THR A 74 8.59 21.18 -5.21
N ASP A 75 7.29 20.93 -5.08
CA ASP A 75 6.28 21.88 -4.60
C ASP A 75 5.82 21.47 -3.20
N PHE A 76 6.73 21.56 -2.22
CA PHE A 76 6.47 21.08 -0.88
C PHE A 76 5.34 21.86 -0.19
N ASP A 77 5.27 23.17 -0.40
CA ASP A 77 4.27 24.01 0.28
C ASP A 77 2.83 23.68 -0.12
N THR A 78 2.62 23.26 -1.36
CA THR A 78 1.31 22.83 -1.84
C THR A 78 0.90 21.45 -1.32
N TYR A 79 1.87 20.53 -1.15
CA TYR A 79 1.57 19.12 -0.85
C TYR A 79 1.86 18.69 0.58
N LYS A 80 2.45 19.55 1.42
CA LYS A 80 2.68 19.24 2.83
C LYS A 80 1.38 18.92 3.55
N ALA A 81 1.41 17.90 4.39
CA ALA A 81 0.32 17.57 5.27
C ALA A 81 0.22 18.62 6.38
N THR A 82 -1.01 19.01 6.70
CA THR A 82 -1.35 19.94 7.79
C THR A 82 -2.57 19.46 8.58
N GLU A 83 -3.10 18.30 8.24
CA GLU A 83 -4.27 17.68 8.84
C GLU A 83 -3.97 17.20 10.27
N THR A 84 -5.03 17.01 11.06
CA THR A 84 -4.97 16.47 12.43
C THR A 84 -6.05 15.41 12.64
N GLY A 85 -5.93 14.63 13.71
CA GLY A 85 -6.88 13.60 14.10
C GLY A 85 -7.13 12.55 13.01
N GLU A 86 -8.39 12.21 12.78
CA GLU A 86 -8.78 11.21 11.77
C GLU A 86 -8.41 11.63 10.34
N ALA A 87 -8.39 12.93 10.04
CA ALA A 87 -7.96 13.42 8.74
C ALA A 87 -6.46 13.16 8.50
N LEU A 88 -5.62 13.31 9.54
CA LEU A 88 -4.21 12.96 9.47
C LEU A 88 -4.00 11.46 9.28
N LYS A 89 -4.73 10.61 10.01
CA LYS A 89 -4.67 9.15 9.83
C LYS A 89 -5.05 8.73 8.42
N ALA A 90 -6.10 9.33 7.86
CA ALA A 90 -6.51 9.10 6.47
C ALA A 90 -5.42 9.54 5.48
N ARG A 91 -4.82 10.72 5.70
CA ARG A 91 -3.73 11.25 4.88
C ARG A 91 -2.50 10.34 4.92
N ILE A 92 -2.12 9.83 6.09
CA ILE A 92 -1.01 8.88 6.24
C ILE A 92 -1.30 7.57 5.49
N ALA A 93 -2.51 7.00 5.63
CA ALA A 93 -2.90 5.78 4.92
C ALA A 93 -2.86 5.96 3.39
N GLU A 94 -3.29 7.12 2.91
CA GLU A 94 -3.22 7.49 1.50
C GLU A 94 -1.76 7.61 1.02
N GLU A 95 -0.89 8.22 1.82
CA GLU A 95 0.53 8.33 1.51
C GLU A 95 1.24 6.99 1.53
N ARG A 96 0.90 6.09 2.46
CA ARG A 96 1.35 4.69 2.45
C ARG A 96 0.99 4.00 1.14
N ARG A 97 -0.27 4.14 0.70
CA ARG A 97 -0.76 3.52 -0.54
C ARG A 97 0.01 4.02 -1.77
N ARG A 98 0.30 5.33 -1.84
CA ARG A 98 1.11 5.91 -2.92
C ARG A 98 2.57 5.48 -2.85
N GLU A 99 3.18 5.64 -1.69
CA GLU A 99 4.62 5.44 -1.52
C GLU A 99 4.96 3.96 -1.71
N LEU A 100 4.16 3.04 -1.13
CA LEU A 100 4.40 1.60 -1.07
C LEU A 100 3.63 0.78 -2.13
N ALA A 101 3.10 1.44 -3.16
CA ALA A 101 2.41 0.75 -4.27
C ALA A 101 3.28 -0.35 -4.89
N LEU A 102 2.72 -1.53 -5.18
CA LEU A 102 3.46 -2.67 -5.78
C LEU A 102 4.56 -3.29 -4.91
N GLU A 103 4.62 -2.98 -3.60
CA GLU A 103 5.55 -3.61 -2.64
C GLU A 103 4.86 -4.61 -1.68
N GLY A 104 3.59 -4.95 -1.94
CA GLY A 104 2.88 -5.97 -1.15
C GLY A 104 2.26 -5.50 0.18
N HIS A 105 2.31 -4.20 0.52
CA HIS A 105 1.78 -3.72 1.80
C HIS A 105 0.25 -3.53 1.85
N ALA A 106 -0.39 -3.17 0.74
CA ALA A 106 -1.76 -2.66 0.75
C ALA A 106 -2.77 -3.62 1.39
N VAL A 107 -2.72 -4.92 1.04
CA VAL A 107 -3.61 -5.94 1.62
C VAL A 107 -3.47 -6.01 3.13
N TYR A 108 -2.24 -6.03 3.65
CA TYR A 108 -1.99 -6.09 5.08
C TYR A 108 -2.38 -4.80 5.81
N ASP A 109 -2.22 -3.64 5.16
CA ASP A 109 -2.70 -2.36 5.68
C ASP A 109 -4.23 -2.35 5.85
N TYR A 110 -4.99 -2.92 4.90
CA TYR A 110 -6.45 -3.07 5.06
C TYR A 110 -6.83 -4.01 6.20
N ILE A 111 -6.20 -5.19 6.25
CA ILE A 111 -6.49 -6.22 7.26
C ILE A 111 -6.22 -5.68 8.66
N ARG A 112 -5.03 -5.13 8.90
CA ARG A 112 -4.64 -4.66 10.23
C ARG A 112 -5.43 -3.44 10.70
N THR A 113 -5.93 -2.62 9.78
CA THR A 113 -6.75 -1.43 10.12
C THR A 113 -8.24 -1.75 10.18
N GLY A 114 -8.65 -2.99 9.92
CA GLY A 114 -10.05 -3.38 9.89
C GLY A 114 -10.87 -2.62 8.85
N LYS A 115 -10.23 -2.22 7.74
CA LYS A 115 -10.89 -1.46 6.66
C LYS A 115 -11.36 -2.39 5.55
N ASN A 116 -12.54 -2.10 5.03
CA ASN A 116 -13.07 -2.77 3.84
C ASN A 116 -12.15 -2.52 2.64
N ILE A 117 -11.98 -3.55 1.81
CA ILE A 117 -11.33 -3.44 0.52
C ILE A 117 -12.41 -3.14 -0.50
N ASN A 118 -12.47 -1.88 -0.94
CA ASN A 118 -13.40 -1.44 -1.98
C ASN A 118 -12.64 -1.25 -3.29
N ARG A 119 -13.11 -1.90 -4.35
CA ARG A 119 -12.51 -1.83 -5.69
C ARG A 119 -13.62 -1.46 -6.68
N PRO A 120 -13.73 -0.19 -7.07
CA PRO A 120 -14.78 0.21 -8.01
C PRO A 120 -14.47 -0.37 -9.39
N GLU A 121 -15.52 -0.76 -10.12
CA GLU A 121 -15.39 -1.32 -11.47
C GLU A 121 -14.67 -0.36 -12.43
N SER A 122 -14.82 0.95 -12.23
CA SER A 122 -14.12 2.01 -12.98
C SER A 122 -12.59 1.94 -12.89
N ASP A 123 -12.05 1.32 -11.84
CA ASP A 123 -10.59 1.19 -11.65
C ASP A 123 -10.02 -0.05 -12.38
N HIS A 124 -10.86 -0.81 -13.09
CA HIS A 124 -10.47 -2.05 -13.76
C HIS A 124 -10.82 -2.02 -15.25
N VAL A 125 -9.81 -2.20 -16.10
CA VAL A 125 -10.01 -2.33 -17.55
C VAL A 125 -9.99 -3.81 -17.94
N ASN A 126 -11.15 -4.35 -18.29
CA ASN A 126 -11.36 -5.64 -18.99
C ASN A 126 -10.43 -6.79 -18.54
N THR A 127 -10.44 -7.13 -17.25
CA THR A 127 -9.56 -8.16 -16.67
C THR A 127 -10.18 -9.56 -16.63
N GLY A 128 -11.42 -9.75 -17.12
CA GLY A 128 -12.16 -11.00 -16.97
C GLY A 128 -12.55 -11.31 -15.51
N VAL A 129 -12.42 -10.34 -14.61
CA VAL A 129 -12.74 -10.50 -13.18
C VAL A 129 -14.24 -10.33 -12.96
N ASN A 130 -14.84 -11.25 -12.20
CA ASN A 130 -16.24 -11.15 -11.79
C ASN A 130 -16.43 -9.92 -10.88
N VAL A 131 -17.15 -8.92 -11.38
CA VAL A 131 -17.42 -7.64 -10.71
C VAL A 131 -18.13 -7.79 -9.35
N ASN A 132 -18.83 -8.90 -9.13
CA ASN A 132 -19.49 -9.19 -7.86
C ASN A 132 -18.52 -9.57 -6.73
N ASN A 133 -17.23 -9.77 -7.01
CA ASN A 133 -16.21 -10.14 -6.03
C ASN A 133 -15.15 -9.03 -5.83
N LEU A 134 -15.48 -7.80 -6.19
CA LEU A 134 -14.56 -6.68 -6.07
C LEU A 134 -14.42 -6.18 -4.63
N ASN A 135 -15.53 -6.12 -3.88
CA ASN A 135 -15.55 -5.63 -2.52
C ASN A 135 -15.37 -6.76 -1.50
N ILE A 136 -14.55 -6.53 -0.48
CA ILE A 136 -14.30 -7.47 0.61
C ILE A 136 -14.48 -6.71 1.93
N GLU A 137 -15.47 -7.12 2.73
CA GLU A 137 -15.67 -6.61 4.09
C GLU A 137 -14.48 -6.95 4.98
N ALA A 138 -14.13 -6.06 5.91
CA ALA A 138 -13.04 -6.25 6.85
C ALA A 138 -13.18 -7.55 7.68
N THR A 139 -14.42 -7.98 7.92
CA THR A 139 -14.78 -9.18 8.67
C THR A 139 -14.91 -10.44 7.79
N SER A 140 -14.68 -10.33 6.49
CA SER A 140 -14.77 -11.47 5.57
C SER A 140 -13.73 -12.53 5.89
N SER A 141 -14.10 -13.81 5.83
CA SER A 141 -13.15 -14.92 5.95
C SER A 141 -12.06 -14.90 4.87
N LYS A 142 -12.26 -14.17 3.77
CA LYS A 142 -11.27 -14.00 2.68
C LYS A 142 -10.05 -13.16 3.09
N THR A 143 -10.07 -12.49 4.24
CA THR A 143 -8.94 -11.70 4.74
C THR A 143 -7.88 -12.53 5.46
N ILE A 144 -8.23 -13.76 5.87
CA ILE A 144 -7.35 -14.68 6.58
C ILE A 144 -7.18 -15.93 5.72
N TYR A 145 -5.94 -16.40 5.57
CA TYR A 145 -5.66 -17.63 4.84
C TYR A 145 -6.17 -18.86 5.61
N PRO A 146 -6.78 -19.84 4.93
CA PRO A 146 -7.15 -21.09 5.56
C PRO A 146 -5.91 -21.87 6.00
N ILE A 147 -6.04 -22.60 7.10
CA ILE A 147 -5.02 -23.57 7.50
C ILE A 147 -5.05 -24.72 6.48
N PRO A 148 -3.89 -25.17 5.97
CA PRO A 148 -3.83 -26.26 5.01
C PRO A 148 -4.58 -27.51 5.51
N ALA A 149 -5.35 -28.15 4.63
CA ALA A 149 -6.20 -29.30 5.00
C ALA A 149 -5.39 -30.47 5.59
N SER A 150 -4.18 -30.70 5.07
CA SER A 150 -3.26 -31.72 5.60
C SER A 150 -2.85 -31.43 7.05
N GLU A 151 -2.68 -30.17 7.41
CA GLU A 151 -2.34 -29.78 8.78
C GLU A 151 -3.51 -30.02 9.72
N ILE A 152 -4.74 -29.64 9.32
CA ILE A 152 -5.96 -29.92 10.10
C ILE A 152 -6.15 -31.43 10.30
N GLU A 153 -5.92 -32.22 9.25
CA GLU A 153 -6.03 -33.68 9.35
C GLU A 153 -5.00 -34.28 10.31
N ALA A 154 -3.75 -33.80 10.28
CA ALA A 154 -2.67 -34.31 11.11
C ALA A 154 -2.80 -33.90 12.58
N SER A 155 -3.10 -32.62 12.84
CA SER A 155 -3.03 -32.02 14.18
C SER A 155 -4.38 -31.91 14.89
N LYS A 156 -5.49 -32.06 14.17
CA LYS A 156 -6.87 -31.93 14.66
C LYS A 156 -7.21 -30.57 15.26
N MET A 157 -6.46 -29.51 14.93
CA MET A 157 -6.82 -28.14 15.32
C MET A 157 -8.05 -27.64 14.55
N GLU A 158 -8.70 -26.64 15.12
CA GLU A 158 -9.84 -25.97 14.50
C GLU A 158 -9.41 -25.14 13.28
N GLN A 159 -10.24 -25.14 12.25
CA GLN A 159 -10.04 -24.36 11.03
C GLN A 159 -10.29 -22.87 11.27
N THR A 160 -9.68 -22.01 10.46
CA THR A 160 -10.02 -20.58 10.42
C THR A 160 -11.49 -20.39 10.11
N LYS A 161 -12.15 -19.48 10.83
CA LYS A 161 -13.57 -19.20 10.68
C LYS A 161 -13.96 -18.90 9.22
N GLY A 162 -14.91 -19.68 8.70
CA GLY A 162 -15.46 -19.52 7.36
C GLY A 162 -14.83 -20.42 6.28
N TYR A 163 -13.99 -21.39 6.68
CA TYR A 163 -13.46 -22.48 5.86
C TYR A 163 -13.69 -23.84 6.52
#